data_AF-A0A4Q3FWY1-F1
#
_entry.id   AF-A0A4Q3FWY1-F1
#
_cell.length_a   1.000
_cell.length_b   1.000
_cell.length_c   1.000
_cell.angle_alpha   90.00
_cell.angle_beta   90.00
_cell.angle_gamma   90.00
#
_symmetry.space_group_name_H-M   'P 1'
#
loop_
_entity.id
_entity.type
_entity.pdbx_description
1 polymer ?
#
loop_
_entity_poly.entity_id
_entity_poly.type
_entity_poly.pdbx_seq_one_letter_code
_entity_poly.pdbx_strand_id
1 'polypeptide(L)'
;MNIAAPARKADEQQDGDLIVPLIVRGQVIETDLVRHRMRDGGRQFLAPALDRHLDKLPIGAAALRDLYAIGIDEIIDFLADVGASLSLDYNPHLRLAFEMSLRASELPESILESAYENLPKAF
;
A
#
# COMPACT_ATOMS: atom_id res chain seq x y z
N MET A 1 -22.71 -38.45 0.55
CA MET A 1 -23.49 -37.20 0.65
C MET A 1 -22.49 -36.06 0.59
N ASN A 2 -22.25 -35.56 -0.62
CA ASN A 2 -21.17 -34.63 -0.95
C ASN A 2 -21.80 -33.24 -1.12
N ILE A 3 -21.58 -32.34 -0.15
CA ILE A 3 -22.12 -30.98 -0.22
C ILE A 3 -20.99 -30.11 -0.77
N ALA A 4 -20.97 -29.97 -2.10
CA ALA A 4 -20.10 -29.03 -2.77
C ALA A 4 -20.43 -27.62 -2.28
N ALA A 5 -19.43 -26.93 -1.73
CA ALA A 5 -19.52 -25.50 -1.44
C ALA A 5 -19.78 -24.75 -2.77
N PRO A 6 -20.71 -23.79 -2.81
CA PRO A 6 -20.99 -23.07 -4.03
C PRO A 6 -19.76 -22.27 -4.46
N ALA A 7 -19.42 -22.36 -5.75
CA ALA A 7 -18.39 -21.55 -6.37
C ALA A 7 -18.67 -20.07 -6.07
N ARG A 8 -17.71 -19.39 -5.40
CA ARG A 8 -17.70 -17.94 -5.23
C ARG A 8 -17.79 -17.31 -6.61
N LYS A 9 -18.87 -16.58 -6.89
CA LYS A 9 -18.96 -15.73 -8.08
C LYS A 9 -17.76 -14.80 -8.09
N ALA A 10 -17.06 -14.73 -9.22
CA ALA A 10 -16.03 -13.73 -9.45
C ALA A 10 -16.67 -12.36 -9.24
N ASP A 11 -16.18 -11.62 -8.25
CA ASP A 11 -16.66 -10.30 -7.88
C ASP A 11 -16.41 -9.36 -9.06
N GLU A 12 -17.49 -8.87 -9.65
CA GLU A 12 -17.45 -7.75 -10.59
C GLU A 12 -16.92 -6.52 -9.85
N GLN A 13 -15.89 -5.92 -10.44
CA GLN A 13 -15.30 -4.66 -10.00
C GLN A 13 -16.35 -3.56 -10.20
N GLN A 14 -16.82 -2.94 -9.11
CA GLN A 14 -17.75 -1.83 -9.21
C GLN A 14 -16.97 -0.52 -9.35
N ASP A 15 -17.49 0.39 -10.17
CA ASP A 15 -16.93 1.74 -10.34
C ASP A 15 -16.96 2.45 -8.97
N GLY A 16 -15.77 2.63 -8.36
CA GLY A 16 -15.60 3.14 -6.99
C GLY A 16 -14.99 2.18 -5.97
N ASP A 17 -14.65 0.94 -6.34
CA ASP A 17 -13.88 0.04 -5.46
C ASP A 17 -12.45 0.58 -5.25
N LEU A 18 -12.03 0.74 -3.98
CA LEU A 18 -10.65 1.13 -3.64
C LEU A 18 -9.68 0.02 -4.05
N ILE A 19 -8.67 0.36 -4.85
CA ILE A 19 -7.56 -0.54 -5.16
C ILE A 19 -6.37 -0.17 -4.28
N VAL A 20 -5.86 -1.15 -3.53
CA VAL A 20 -4.59 -1.06 -2.81
C VAL A 20 -3.56 -1.82 -3.64
N PRO A 21 -2.61 -1.12 -4.29
CA PRO A 21 -1.65 -1.76 -5.18
C PRO A 21 -0.65 -2.62 -4.40
N LEU A 22 -0.13 -3.65 -5.06
CA LEU A 22 1.06 -4.35 -4.61
C LEU A 22 2.30 -3.71 -5.26
N ILE A 23 3.26 -3.27 -4.46
CA ILE A 23 4.53 -2.73 -4.94
C ILE A 23 5.64 -3.75 -4.68
N VAL A 24 6.22 -4.31 -5.74
CA VAL A 24 7.31 -5.30 -5.64
C VAL A 24 8.42 -4.90 -6.60
N ARG A 25 9.62 -4.66 -6.08
CA ARG A 25 10.83 -4.32 -6.86
C ARG A 25 10.61 -3.13 -7.82
N GLY A 26 9.91 -2.10 -7.34
CA GLY A 26 9.60 -0.89 -8.13
C GLY A 26 8.46 -1.06 -9.14
N GLN A 27 7.82 -2.24 -9.22
CA GLN A 27 6.65 -2.46 -10.06
C GLN A 27 5.37 -2.26 -9.25
N VAL A 28 4.44 -1.49 -9.82
CA VAL A 28 3.09 -1.30 -9.29
C VAL A 28 2.16 -2.30 -9.97
N ILE A 29 1.52 -3.17 -9.17
CA ILE A 29 0.63 -4.23 -9.63
C ILE A 29 -0.79 -3.93 -9.14
N GLU A 30 -1.73 -3.86 -10.08
CA GLU A 30 -3.15 -3.53 -9.84
C GLU A 30 -4.10 -4.55 -10.49
N THR A 31 -3.57 -5.69 -10.93
CA THR A 31 -4.34 -6.79 -11.55
C THR A 31 -4.56 -7.93 -10.55
N ASP A 32 -5.33 -8.94 -10.96
CA ASP A 32 -5.55 -10.17 -10.18
C ASP A 32 -6.16 -9.90 -8.80
N LEU A 33 -7.10 -8.96 -8.76
CA LEU A 33 -7.64 -8.40 -7.54
C LEU A 33 -8.52 -9.39 -6.78
N VAL A 34 -8.36 -9.40 -5.46
CA VAL A 34 -9.23 -10.08 -4.49
C VAL A 34 -9.77 -9.09 -3.49
N ARG A 35 -10.97 -9.38 -2.99
CA ARG A 35 -11.70 -8.48 -2.08
C ARG A 35 -11.35 -8.74 -0.62
N HIS A 36 -10.96 -7.69 0.08
CA HIS A 36 -10.65 -7.66 1.50
C HIS A 36 -11.70 -6.86 2.26
N ARG A 37 -12.06 -7.33 3.46
CA ARG A 37 -12.96 -6.61 4.37
C ARG A 37 -12.15 -5.82 5.38
N MET A 38 -12.53 -4.58 5.60
CA MET A 38 -11.94 -3.71 6.61
C MET A 38 -12.45 -4.07 8.01
N ARG A 39 -11.70 -3.64 9.03
CA ARG A 39 -11.99 -3.98 10.44
C ARG A 39 -13.35 -3.48 10.92
N ASP A 40 -13.82 -2.36 10.38
CA ASP A 40 -15.13 -1.75 10.68
C ASP A 40 -16.35 -2.58 10.23
N GLY A 41 -16.13 -3.71 9.54
CA GLY A 41 -17.16 -4.67 9.16
C GLY A 41 -18.03 -4.26 7.97
N GLY A 42 -18.00 -2.98 7.56
CA GLY A 42 -18.86 -2.43 6.51
C GLY A 42 -18.14 -2.16 5.19
N ARG A 43 -16.84 -1.84 5.21
CA ARG A 43 -16.11 -1.41 4.02
C ARG A 43 -15.17 -2.48 3.48
N GLN A 44 -14.85 -2.36 2.20
CA GLN A 44 -14.05 -3.31 1.45
C GLN A 44 -13.06 -2.58 0.54
N PHE A 45 -11.95 -3.25 0.22
CA PHE A 45 -11.00 -2.82 -0.79
C PHE A 45 -10.57 -4.04 -1.62
N LEU A 46 -10.03 -3.75 -2.79
CA LEU A 46 -9.44 -4.71 -3.71
C LEU A 46 -7.91 -4.62 -3.62
N ALA A 47 -7.23 -5.75 -3.64
CA ALA A 47 -5.78 -5.80 -3.73
C ALA A 47 -5.35 -7.03 -4.55
N PRO A 48 -4.18 -7.01 -5.20
CA PRO A 48 -3.68 -8.19 -5.91
C PRO A 48 -3.61 -9.43 -5.01
N ALA A 49 -3.99 -10.58 -5.55
CA ALA A 49 -3.93 -11.85 -4.87
C ALA A 49 -2.46 -12.23 -4.60
N LEU A 50 -2.04 -12.13 -3.32
CA LEU A 50 -0.62 -12.28 -2.95
C LEU A 50 -0.06 -13.67 -3.29
N ASP A 51 -0.88 -14.71 -3.27
CA ASP A 51 -0.54 -16.08 -3.64
C ASP A 51 0.01 -16.18 -5.08
N ARG A 52 -0.42 -15.29 -5.98
CA ARG A 52 0.06 -15.20 -7.37
C ARG A 52 1.39 -14.46 -7.53
N HIS A 53 1.92 -13.90 -6.45
CA HIS A 53 3.14 -13.08 -6.46
C HIS A 53 4.17 -13.53 -5.42
N LEU A 54 3.93 -14.64 -4.71
CA LEU A 54 4.82 -15.13 -3.66
C LEU A 54 6.23 -15.43 -4.16
N ASP A 55 6.38 -15.84 -5.41
CA ASP A 55 7.65 -16.10 -6.07
C ASP A 55 8.50 -14.83 -6.26
N LYS A 56 7.87 -13.66 -6.26
CA LYS A 56 8.53 -12.35 -6.48
C LYS A 56 8.95 -11.65 -5.19
N LEU A 57 8.44 -12.09 -4.02
CA LEU A 57 8.75 -11.44 -2.74
C LEU A 57 10.17 -11.77 -2.26
N PRO A 58 10.60 -13.05 -2.19
CA PRO A 58 11.96 -13.39 -1.80
C PRO A 58 12.95 -12.88 -2.84
N ILE A 59 14.13 -12.50 -2.37
CA ILE A 59 15.25 -12.13 -3.22
C ILE A 59 16.48 -12.92 -2.78
N GLY A 60 17.20 -13.47 -3.75
CA GLY A 60 18.48 -14.10 -3.48
C GLY A 60 19.51 -13.05 -3.08
N ALA A 61 20.43 -13.40 -2.18
CA ALA A 61 21.47 -12.49 -1.69
C ALA A 61 22.30 -11.84 -2.82
N ALA A 62 22.50 -12.54 -3.94
CA ALA A 62 23.21 -12.02 -5.11
C ALA A 62 22.53 -10.80 -5.77
N ALA A 63 21.20 -10.70 -5.67
CA ALA A 63 20.43 -9.60 -6.22
C ALA A 63 20.30 -8.40 -5.26
N LEU A 64 20.94 -8.47 -4.09
CA LEU A 64 21.12 -7.34 -3.15
C LEU A 64 22.52 -6.71 -3.24
N ARG A 65 23.33 -7.14 -4.22
CA ARG A 65 24.75 -6.73 -4.33
C ARG A 65 24.94 -5.24 -4.56
N ASP A 66 24.02 -4.63 -5.29
CA ASP A 66 23.94 -3.20 -5.51
C ASP A 66 23.71 -2.43 -4.22
N LEU A 67 22.83 -2.91 -3.32
CA LEU A 67 22.58 -2.27 -2.02
C LEU A 67 23.84 -2.18 -1.15
N TYR A 68 24.74 -3.17 -1.22
CA TYR A 68 26.00 -3.14 -0.48
C TYR A 68 27.02 -2.13 -1.05
N ALA A 69 26.80 -1.60 -2.25
CA ALA A 69 27.64 -0.58 -2.86
C ALA A 69 27.15 0.85 -2.57
N ILE A 70 25.95 1.01 -2.02
CA ILE A 70 25.37 2.32 -1.70
C ILE A 70 26.10 2.90 -0.48
N GLY A 71 26.61 4.13 -0.63
CA GLY A 71 27.23 4.86 0.46
C GLY A 71 26.22 5.30 1.51
N ILE A 72 26.62 5.36 2.78
CA ILE A 72 25.73 5.86 3.85
C ILE A 72 25.25 7.29 3.56
N ASP A 73 26.11 8.12 2.98
CA ASP A 73 25.77 9.50 2.61
C ASP A 73 24.64 9.53 1.57
N GLU A 74 24.69 8.65 0.57
CA GLU A 74 23.65 8.52 -0.46
C GLU A 74 22.31 8.02 0.12
N ILE A 75 22.37 7.13 1.12
CA ILE A 75 21.16 6.70 1.85
C ILE A 75 20.55 7.87 2.62
N ILE A 76 21.39 8.67 3.30
CA ILE A 76 20.93 9.84 4.05
C ILE A 76 20.31 10.87 3.12
N ASP A 77 20.97 11.20 2.01
CA ASP A 77 20.48 12.14 1.00
C ASP A 77 19.13 11.66 0.44
N PHE A 78 19.02 10.38 0.09
CA PHE A 78 17.76 9.79 -0.37
C PHE A 78 16.64 9.90 0.67
N LEU A 79 16.92 9.60 1.94
CA LEU A 79 15.91 9.69 3.00
C LEU A 79 15.49 11.15 3.27
N ALA A 80 16.41 12.10 3.18
CA ALA A 80 16.10 13.52 3.27
C ALA A 80 15.17 13.98 2.11
N ASP A 81 15.46 13.56 0.88
CA ASP A 81 14.63 13.84 -0.29
C ASP A 81 13.24 13.18 -0.18
N VAL A 82 13.17 11.96 0.39
CA VAL A 82 11.91 11.30 0.70
C VAL A 82 11.12 12.10 1.73
N GLY A 83 11.72 12.49 2.85
CA GLY A 83 11.08 13.32 3.86
C GLY A 83 10.52 14.62 3.27
N ALA A 84 11.33 15.29 2.45
CA ALA A 84 10.95 16.49 1.73
C ALA A 84 9.86 16.27 0.66
N SER A 85 9.55 15.02 0.28
CA SER A 85 8.49 14.66 -0.67
C SER A 85 7.18 14.23 0.02
N LEU A 86 7.16 14.10 1.35
CA LEU A 86 6.03 13.58 2.12
C LEU A 86 5.05 14.68 2.59
N SER A 87 4.67 15.63 1.72
CA SER A 87 3.67 16.65 2.03
C SER A 87 2.29 16.36 1.44
N LEU A 88 1.24 16.58 2.24
CA LEU A 88 -0.16 16.59 1.77
C LEU A 88 -0.45 17.65 0.71
N ASP A 89 0.34 18.72 0.61
CA ASP A 89 0.07 19.83 -0.31
C ASP A 89 0.29 19.45 -1.77
N TYR A 90 1.26 18.57 -2.04
CA TYR A 90 1.64 18.24 -3.42
C TYR A 90 1.83 16.74 -3.69
N ASN A 91 1.88 15.87 -2.68
CA ASN A 91 1.98 14.44 -2.89
C ASN A 91 0.57 13.81 -3.07
N PRO A 92 0.18 13.39 -4.28
CA PRO A 92 -1.15 12.85 -4.53
C PRO A 92 -1.38 11.51 -3.83
N HIS A 93 -0.32 10.72 -3.60
CA HIS A 93 -0.41 9.44 -2.90
C HIS A 93 -0.69 9.63 -1.42
N LEU A 94 -0.06 10.62 -0.77
CA LEU A 94 -0.37 10.95 0.61
C LEU A 94 -1.78 11.53 0.76
N ARG A 95 -2.23 12.34 -0.19
CA ARG A 95 -3.61 12.84 -0.18
C ARG A 95 -4.63 11.71 -0.28
N LEU A 96 -4.40 10.78 -1.21
CA LEU A 96 -5.22 9.57 -1.31
C LEU A 96 -5.16 8.78 0.01
N ALA A 97 -3.98 8.55 0.57
CA ALA A 97 -3.84 7.82 1.84
C ALA A 97 -4.58 8.52 2.99
N PHE A 98 -4.54 9.85 3.07
CA PHE A 98 -5.28 10.64 4.06
C PHE A 98 -6.79 10.50 3.88
N GLU A 99 -7.31 10.71 2.67
CA GLU A 99 -8.74 10.52 2.34
C GLU A 99 -9.21 9.10 2.66
N MET A 100 -8.36 8.11 2.39
CA MET A 100 -8.64 6.73 2.75
C MET A 100 -8.58 6.49 4.26
N SER A 101 -7.69 7.17 4.98
CA SER A 101 -7.59 7.06 6.44
C SER A 101 -8.80 7.67 7.14
N LEU A 102 -9.33 8.79 6.65
CA LEU A 102 -10.57 9.40 7.16
C LEU A 102 -11.74 8.43 7.07
N ARG A 103 -11.73 7.57 6.04
CA ARG A 103 -12.70 6.50 5.92
C ARG A 103 -12.28 5.39 6.90
N ALA A 104 -11.12 4.78 6.74
CA ALA A 104 -10.72 3.53 7.39
C ALA A 104 -10.53 3.58 8.92
N SER A 105 -10.15 4.74 9.46
CA SER A 105 -9.71 4.89 10.85
C SER A 105 -10.87 5.23 11.78
N GLU A 106 -10.75 4.85 13.05
CA GLU A 106 -11.62 5.30 14.13
C GLU A 106 -11.12 6.60 14.79
N LEU A 107 -10.00 7.16 14.30
CA LEU A 107 -9.41 8.39 14.81
C LEU A 107 -10.15 9.64 14.29
N PRO A 108 -10.24 10.71 15.10
CA PRO A 108 -10.71 12.01 14.61
C PRO A 108 -9.85 12.55 13.47
N GLU A 109 -10.48 13.30 12.56
CA GLU A 109 -9.82 13.95 11.41
C GLU A 109 -8.61 14.79 11.82
N SER A 110 -8.73 15.61 12.86
CA SER A 110 -7.61 16.45 13.35
C SER A 110 -6.39 15.64 13.83
N ILE A 111 -6.59 14.41 14.33
CA ILE A 111 -5.49 13.52 14.71
C ILE A 111 -4.82 12.96 13.45
N LEU A 112 -5.61 12.62 12.43
CA LEU A 112 -5.08 12.16 11.15
C LEU A 112 -4.32 13.30 10.44
N GLU A 113 -4.89 14.50 10.34
CA GLU A 113 -4.22 15.67 9.76
C GLU A 113 -2.87 15.90 10.44
N SER A 114 -2.87 15.96 11.78
CA SER A 114 -1.63 16.13 12.55
C SER A 114 -0.61 15.01 12.28
N ALA A 115 -1.06 13.76 12.12
CA ALA A 115 -0.16 12.64 11.82
C ALA A 115 0.49 12.79 10.43
N TYR A 116 -0.28 13.17 9.40
CA TYR A 116 0.25 13.37 8.05
C TYR A 116 1.10 14.63 7.92
N GLU A 117 0.75 15.74 8.59
CA GLU A 117 1.55 16.97 8.63
C GLU A 117 2.92 16.79 9.28
N ASN A 118 3.01 15.88 10.27
CA ASN A 118 4.27 15.60 10.96
C ASN A 118 5.08 14.47 10.30
N LEU A 119 4.55 13.79 9.28
CA LEU A 119 5.21 12.67 8.61
C LEU A 119 6.59 13.03 8.03
N PRO A 120 6.79 14.20 7.37
CA PRO A 120 8.12 14.61 6.90
C PRO A 120 9.20 14.68 7.99
N LYS A 121 8.81 14.98 9.24
CA LYS A 121 9.75 15.18 10.36
C LYS A 121 10.29 13.87 10.93
N ALA A 122 9.78 12.73 10.48
CA ALA A 122 10.24 11.40 10.90
C ALA A 122 11.47 10.92 10.12
N PHE A 123 11.87 11.64 9.08
CA PHE A 123 13.03 11.38 8.22
C PHE A 123 14.02 12.54 8.35
#